data_AF-A0AAD9EZ24-F1
#
_entry.id   AF-A0AAD9EZ24-F1
#
_cell.length_a   1.000
_cell.length_b   1.000
_cell.length_c   1.000
_cell.angle_alpha   90.00
_cell.angle_beta   90.00
_cell.angle_gamma   90.00
#
_symmetry.space_group_name_H-M   'P 1'
#
loop_
_entity.id
_entity.type
_entity.pdbx_description
1 polymer ?
#
loop_
_entity_poly.entity_id
_entity_poly.type
_entity_poly.pdbx_seq_one_letter_code
_entity_poly.pdbx_strand_id
1 'polypeptide(L)'
;MKDILRELQSLSLKLQRREMTLVDSSVHIKQTINVLTAMKTTGGRSTKKAEQGVSSGFFKDVELTEGRGKINKPRFYESVVATLTKRLPESSLVQTLKALDKRFWPGEQEDLTLYGEQEVHRLAKSLGEPAGEAVGQFRDWKLQGTPPGKTLERLCIASRTYLPTSAECERGFSAVNNTDNQSRNRTATRRSRAKASWSILT
;
A
#
# COMPACT_ATOMS: atom_id res chain seq x y z
N MET A 1 -17.17 -6.27 14.22
CA MET A 1 -17.03 -5.32 13.08
C MET A 1 -16.15 -4.12 13.42
N LYS A 2 -16.27 -3.51 14.62
CA LYS A 2 -15.42 -2.37 15.04
C LYS A 2 -13.91 -2.63 14.88
N ASP A 3 -13.46 -3.85 15.13
CA ASP A 3 -12.04 -4.22 14.97
C ASP A 3 -11.58 -4.09 13.52
N ILE A 4 -12.37 -4.57 12.55
CA ILE A 4 -12.07 -4.45 11.11
C ILE A 4 -11.95 -2.99 10.69
N LEU A 5 -12.92 -2.15 11.10
CA LEU A 5 -12.91 -0.73 10.75
C LEU A 5 -11.67 -0.02 11.29
N ARG A 6 -11.18 -0.41 12.46
CA ARG A 6 -9.93 0.12 13.03
C ARG A 6 -8.70 -0.30 12.23
N GLU A 7 -8.64 -1.56 11.79
CA GLU A 7 -7.54 -2.03 10.92
C GLU A 7 -7.55 -1.29 9.57
N LEU A 8 -8.72 -1.11 8.96
CA LEU A 8 -8.86 -0.35 7.72
C LEU A 8 -8.50 1.13 7.89
N GLN A 9 -8.90 1.75 9.01
CA GLN A 9 -8.52 3.11 9.34
C GLN A 9 -7.00 3.25 9.50
N SER A 10 -6.38 2.33 10.25
CA SER A 10 -4.93 2.27 10.44
C SER A 10 -4.19 2.11 9.11
N LEU A 11 -4.66 1.20 8.24
CA LEU A 11 -4.11 1.02 6.90
C LEU A 11 -4.24 2.30 6.06
N SER A 12 -5.41 2.94 6.06
CA SER A 12 -5.64 4.18 5.32
C SER A 12 -4.66 5.29 5.75
N LEU A 13 -4.48 5.49 7.06
CA LEU A 13 -3.53 6.47 7.59
C LEU A 13 -2.08 6.16 7.21
N LYS A 14 -1.69 4.88 7.20
CA LYS A 14 -0.36 4.48 6.71
C LYS A 14 -0.20 4.85 5.25
N LEU A 15 -1.14 4.43 4.39
CA LEU A 15 -1.10 4.66 2.95
C LEU A 15 -1.10 6.15 2.56
N GLN A 16 -1.60 7.01 3.46
CA GLN A 16 -1.59 8.46 3.29
C GLN A 16 -0.26 9.13 3.66
N ARG A 17 0.75 8.43 4.17
CA ARG A 17 2.06 9.03 4.50
C ARG A 17 2.80 9.44 3.22
N ARG A 18 3.48 10.59 3.27
CA ARG A 18 4.23 11.14 2.12
C ARG A 18 5.41 10.29 1.67
N GLU A 19 6.04 9.60 2.61
CA GLU A 19 7.19 8.73 2.36
C GLU A 19 6.79 7.29 1.98
N MET A 20 5.50 7.05 1.73
CA MET A 20 4.99 5.71 1.43
C MET A 20 5.45 5.26 0.04
N THR A 21 6.27 4.22 -0.01
CA THR A 21 6.69 3.60 -1.28
C THR A 21 5.69 2.55 -1.77
N LEU A 22 5.81 2.14 -3.03
CA LEU A 22 5.03 1.03 -3.57
C LEU A 22 5.28 -0.28 -2.79
N VAL A 23 6.51 -0.52 -2.36
CA VAL A 23 6.88 -1.72 -1.60
C VAL A 23 6.25 -1.68 -0.20
N ASP A 24 6.37 -0.56 0.52
CA ASP A 24 5.78 -0.38 1.85
C ASP A 24 4.26 -0.54 1.82
N SER A 25 3.59 0.02 0.80
CA SER A 25 2.15 -0.12 0.64
C SER A 25 1.73 -1.58 0.44
N SER A 26 2.44 -2.33 -0.41
CA SER A 26 2.19 -3.77 -0.61
C SER A 26 2.36 -4.54 0.70
N VAL A 27 3.40 -4.24 1.47
CA VAL A 27 3.65 -4.86 2.78
C VAL A 27 2.51 -4.56 3.75
N HIS A 28 2.09 -3.30 3.89
CA HIS A 28 1.02 -2.93 4.82
C HIS A 28 -0.34 -3.51 4.44
N ILE A 29 -0.66 -3.58 3.14
CA ILE A 29 -1.89 -4.21 2.67
C ILE A 29 -1.85 -5.72 3.00
N LYS A 30 -0.74 -6.41 2.71
CA LYS A 30 -0.57 -7.84 3.04
C LYS A 30 -0.66 -8.12 4.54
N GLN A 31 -0.02 -7.30 5.36
CA GLN A 31 -0.11 -7.38 6.81
C GLN A 31 -1.57 -7.24 7.28
N THR A 32 -2.29 -6.27 6.73
CA THR A 32 -3.71 -6.04 7.07
C THR A 32 -4.58 -7.23 6.65
N ILE A 33 -4.36 -7.80 5.46
CA ILE A 33 -5.04 -9.02 5.00
C ILE A 33 -4.81 -10.18 5.98
N ASN A 34 -3.57 -10.37 6.43
CA ASN A 34 -3.24 -11.44 7.38
C ASN A 34 -3.96 -11.24 8.72
N VAL A 35 -3.97 -10.01 9.26
CA VAL A 35 -4.69 -9.68 10.49
C VAL A 35 -6.19 -9.91 10.34
N LEU A 36 -6.81 -9.47 9.24
CA LEU A 36 -8.24 -9.66 9.00
C LEU A 36 -8.59 -11.15 8.83
N THR A 37 -7.73 -11.92 8.17
CA THR A 37 -7.88 -13.37 8.04
C THR A 37 -7.82 -14.06 9.40
N ALA A 38 -6.87 -13.68 10.27
CA ALA A 38 -6.79 -14.22 11.62
C ALA A 38 -8.02 -13.81 12.47
N MET A 39 -8.49 -12.57 12.33
CA MET A 39 -9.68 -12.06 13.04
C MET A 39 -10.99 -12.73 12.58
N LYS A 40 -11.05 -13.23 11.34
CA LYS A 40 -12.19 -14.01 10.84
C LYS A 40 -12.44 -15.25 11.72
N THR A 41 -11.36 -15.94 12.12
CA THR A 41 -11.44 -17.17 12.92
C THR A 41 -11.47 -16.88 14.43
N THR A 42 -10.57 -16.01 14.91
CA THR A 42 -10.33 -15.83 16.35
C THR A 42 -11.14 -14.70 16.99
N GLY A 43 -11.70 -13.79 16.18
CA GLY A 43 -12.38 -12.59 16.66
C GLY A 43 -11.42 -11.52 17.22
N GLY A 44 -11.69 -10.25 16.91
CA GLY A 44 -10.95 -9.12 17.49
C GLY A 44 -11.35 -8.81 18.94
N ARG A 45 -10.59 -7.93 19.60
CA ARG A 45 -10.82 -7.54 21.01
C ARG A 45 -12.25 -7.02 21.25
N SER A 46 -12.77 -6.17 20.37
CA SER A 46 -14.12 -5.62 20.51
C SER A 46 -15.18 -6.69 20.25
N THR A 47 -14.91 -7.60 19.31
CA THR A 47 -15.79 -8.73 18.99
C THR A 47 -15.92 -9.68 20.18
N LYS A 48 -14.81 -10.04 20.83
CA LYS A 48 -14.82 -10.87 22.06
C LYS A 48 -15.58 -10.21 23.21
N LYS A 49 -15.39 -8.90 23.43
CA LYS A 49 -16.15 -8.15 24.45
C LYS A 49 -17.65 -8.12 24.17
N ALA A 50 -18.04 -8.01 22.90
CA ALA A 50 -19.45 -8.04 22.50
C ALA A 50 -20.06 -9.43 22.71
N GLU A 51 -19.30 -10.50 22.41
CA GLU A 51 -19.74 -11.88 22.63
C GLU A 51 -19.91 -12.19 24.12
N GLN A 52 -19.00 -11.72 24.98
CA GLN A 52 -19.15 -11.79 26.44
C GLN A 52 -20.41 -11.05 26.93
N GLY A 53 -20.67 -9.85 26.39
CA GLY A 53 -21.86 -9.08 26.73
C GLY A 53 -23.15 -9.82 26.39
N VAL A 54 -23.20 -10.45 25.21
CA VAL A 54 -24.33 -11.31 24.79
C VAL A 54 -24.53 -12.48 25.76
N SER A 55 -23.45 -13.13 26.20
CA SER A 55 -23.54 -14.21 27.19
C SER A 55 -24.03 -13.73 28.56
N SER A 56 -23.68 -12.51 28.97
CA SER A 56 -24.10 -11.93 30.25
C SER A 56 -25.49 -11.27 30.25
N GLY A 57 -26.11 -11.07 29.08
CA GLY A 57 -27.37 -10.32 28.94
C GLY A 57 -27.22 -8.79 29.06
N PHE A 58 -26.04 -8.30 29.44
CA PHE A 58 -25.75 -6.88 29.60
C PHE A 58 -24.53 -6.46 28.76
N PHE A 59 -24.51 -5.23 28.28
CA PHE A 59 -23.33 -4.63 27.70
C PHE A 59 -23.12 -3.23 28.25
N LYS A 60 -22.05 -3.03 29.04
CA LYS A 60 -21.76 -1.77 29.74
C LYS A 60 -23.00 -1.26 30.51
N ASP A 61 -23.57 -2.14 31.32
CA ASP A 61 -24.71 -1.85 32.21
C ASP A 61 -26.05 -1.57 31.49
N VAL A 62 -26.10 -1.79 30.17
CA VAL A 62 -27.34 -1.74 29.38
C VAL A 62 -27.82 -3.16 29.10
N GLU A 63 -29.07 -3.46 29.44
CA GLU A 63 -29.71 -4.74 29.14
C GLU A 63 -29.88 -4.92 27.62
N LEU A 64 -29.53 -6.10 27.13
CA LEU A 64 -29.58 -6.40 25.71
C LEU A 64 -30.98 -6.85 25.29
N THR A 65 -31.60 -6.10 24.40
CA THR A 65 -32.86 -6.49 23.75
C THR A 65 -32.61 -7.15 22.39
N GLU A 66 -33.55 -7.96 21.90
CA GLU A 66 -33.47 -8.49 20.55
C GLU A 66 -33.46 -7.38 19.49
N GLY A 67 -32.54 -7.48 18.54
CA GLY A 67 -32.35 -6.51 17.47
C GLY A 67 -32.61 -7.10 16.08
N ARG A 68 -32.40 -6.28 15.05
CA ARG A 68 -32.50 -6.72 13.64
C ARG A 68 -31.47 -7.80 13.31
N GLY A 69 -31.71 -8.49 12.18
CA GLY A 69 -30.92 -9.62 11.70
C GLY A 69 -29.39 -9.42 11.76
N LYS A 70 -28.69 -10.49 12.17
CA LYS A 70 -27.23 -10.50 12.36
C LYS A 70 -26.52 -10.41 11.00
N ILE A 71 -25.52 -9.54 10.92
CA ILE A 71 -24.60 -9.52 9.77
C ILE A 71 -23.80 -10.83 9.75
N ASN A 72 -23.70 -11.45 8.57
CA ASN A 72 -22.86 -12.62 8.35
C ASN A 72 -21.37 -12.20 8.46
N LYS A 73 -20.79 -12.42 9.65
CA LYS A 73 -19.41 -12.01 9.94
C LYS A 73 -18.41 -12.65 8.96
N PRO A 74 -18.39 -13.99 8.73
CA PRO A 74 -17.43 -14.60 7.81
C PRO A 74 -17.48 -14.00 6.39
N ARG A 75 -18.68 -13.83 5.83
CA ARG A 75 -18.86 -13.28 4.48
C ARG A 75 -18.39 -11.83 4.38
N PHE A 76 -18.60 -11.05 5.43
CA PHE A 76 -18.08 -9.68 5.51
C PHE A 76 -16.55 -9.65 5.49
N TYR A 77 -15.88 -10.49 6.31
CA TYR A 77 -14.41 -10.59 6.28
C TYR A 77 -13.89 -11.01 4.91
N GLU A 78 -14.50 -12.02 4.28
CA GLU A 78 -14.12 -12.49 2.95
C GLU A 78 -14.24 -11.39 1.90
N SER A 79 -15.34 -10.63 1.90
CA SER A 79 -15.55 -9.53 0.96
C SER A 79 -14.50 -8.42 1.12
N VAL A 80 -14.15 -8.05 2.36
CA VAL A 80 -13.12 -7.04 2.64
C VAL A 80 -11.74 -7.55 2.20
N VAL A 81 -11.39 -8.79 2.55
CA VAL A 81 -10.12 -9.41 2.15
C VAL A 81 -10.00 -9.49 0.63
N ALA A 82 -11.03 -9.97 -0.07
CA ALA A 82 -11.03 -10.04 -1.53
C ALA A 82 -10.83 -8.66 -2.18
N THR A 83 -11.46 -7.63 -1.61
CA THR A 83 -11.31 -6.24 -2.09
C THR A 83 -9.89 -5.72 -1.88
N LEU A 84 -9.27 -5.99 -0.73
CA LEU A 84 -7.89 -5.60 -0.46
C LEU A 84 -6.90 -6.35 -1.36
N THR A 85 -7.11 -7.66 -1.57
CA THR A 85 -6.28 -8.48 -2.46
C THR A 85 -6.34 -7.96 -3.89
N LYS A 86 -7.53 -7.59 -4.38
CA LYS A 86 -7.70 -6.99 -5.72
C LYS A 86 -6.94 -5.67 -5.88
N ARG A 87 -6.74 -4.93 -4.79
CA ARG A 87 -6.04 -3.63 -4.78
C ARG A 87 -4.55 -3.75 -4.49
N LEU A 88 -4.01 -4.96 -4.33
CA LEU A 88 -2.57 -5.13 -4.18
C LEU A 88 -1.86 -4.63 -5.45
N PRO A 89 -0.74 -3.91 -5.31
CA PRO A 89 0.03 -3.49 -6.47
C PRO A 89 0.60 -4.70 -7.22
N GLU A 90 0.87 -4.53 -8.51
CA GLU A 90 1.38 -5.57 -9.40
C GLU A 90 2.58 -6.30 -8.79
N SER A 91 2.51 -7.63 -8.74
CA SER A 91 3.51 -8.45 -8.06
C SER A 91 4.90 -8.31 -8.68
N SER A 92 4.98 -8.18 -10.01
CA SER A 92 6.23 -8.09 -10.77
C SER A 92 7.02 -6.80 -10.43
N LEU A 93 6.34 -5.65 -10.46
CA LEU A 93 6.94 -4.36 -10.16
C LEU A 93 7.31 -4.27 -8.68
N VAL A 94 6.44 -4.73 -7.78
CA VAL A 94 6.76 -4.76 -6.34
C VAL A 94 7.97 -5.64 -6.05
N GLN A 95 8.07 -6.82 -6.67
CA GLN A 95 9.25 -7.69 -6.53
C GLN A 95 10.51 -6.99 -7.04
N THR A 96 10.40 -6.31 -8.17
CA THR A 96 11.50 -5.56 -8.77
C THR A 96 12.01 -4.44 -7.86
N LEU A 97 11.09 -3.64 -7.31
CA LEU A 97 11.43 -2.55 -6.40
C LEU A 97 11.90 -3.07 -5.02
N LYS A 98 11.40 -4.23 -4.59
CA LYS A 98 11.78 -4.88 -3.33
C LYS A 98 13.26 -5.27 -3.33
N ALA A 99 13.80 -5.69 -4.48
CA ALA A 99 15.22 -6.05 -4.61
C ALA A 99 16.17 -4.87 -4.31
N LEU A 100 15.75 -3.64 -4.63
CA LEU A 100 16.53 -2.42 -4.37
C LEU A 100 16.51 -1.97 -2.90
N ASP A 101 15.65 -2.57 -2.07
CA ASP A 101 15.51 -2.18 -0.67
C ASP A 101 16.28 -3.13 0.24
N LYS A 102 17.30 -2.56 0.90
CA LYS A 102 18.20 -3.26 1.84
C LYS A 102 17.47 -4.02 2.93
N ARG A 103 16.28 -3.57 3.34
CA ARG A 103 15.48 -4.21 4.42
C ARG A 103 15.03 -5.62 4.06
N PHE A 104 15.01 -5.98 2.77
CA PHE A 104 14.55 -7.27 2.28
C PHE A 104 15.67 -8.18 1.79
N TRP A 105 16.93 -7.76 1.94
CA TRP A 105 18.07 -8.58 1.56
C TRP A 105 18.20 -9.80 2.49
N PRO A 106 18.54 -10.97 1.94
CA PRO A 106 18.78 -12.16 2.76
C PRO A 106 20.02 -11.95 3.63
N GLY A 107 20.02 -12.56 4.82
CA GLY A 107 21.16 -12.52 5.74
C GLY A 107 22.29 -13.47 5.34
N GLU A 108 21.95 -14.56 4.66
CA GLU A 108 22.92 -15.55 4.18
C GLU A 108 23.68 -15.02 2.96
N GLN A 109 25.01 -15.13 2.99
CA GLN A 109 25.88 -14.52 1.98
C GLN A 109 25.77 -15.19 0.60
N GLU A 110 25.49 -16.49 0.57
CA GLU A 110 25.27 -17.24 -0.67
C GLU A 110 24.01 -16.75 -1.40
N ASP A 111 22.91 -16.60 -0.67
CA ASP A 111 21.65 -16.05 -1.20
C ASP A 111 21.80 -14.59 -1.61
N LEU A 112 22.52 -13.79 -0.82
CA LEU A 112 22.74 -12.36 -1.08
C LEU A 112 23.45 -12.10 -2.40
N THR A 113 24.38 -12.98 -2.77
CA THR A 113 25.21 -12.82 -3.98
C THR A 113 24.33 -12.79 -5.23
N LEU A 114 23.39 -13.73 -5.36
CA LEU A 114 22.51 -13.85 -6.52
C LEU A 114 21.20 -13.06 -6.41
N TYR A 115 20.86 -12.59 -5.21
CA TYR A 115 19.60 -11.90 -4.96
C TYR A 115 19.42 -10.63 -5.80
N GLY A 116 18.30 -10.49 -6.51
CA GLY A 116 17.87 -9.22 -7.07
C GLY A 116 18.53 -8.79 -8.39
N GLU A 117 19.49 -9.55 -8.94
CA GLU A 117 20.20 -9.14 -10.16
C GLU A 117 19.26 -9.11 -11.38
N GLN A 118 18.35 -10.08 -11.49
CA GLN A 118 17.38 -10.14 -12.59
C GLN A 118 16.36 -9.00 -12.51
N GLU A 119 15.93 -8.69 -11.29
CA GLU A 119 15.02 -7.59 -10.98
C GLU A 119 15.63 -6.24 -11.38
N VAL A 120 16.86 -5.97 -10.96
CA VAL A 120 17.58 -4.74 -11.31
C VAL A 120 17.80 -4.66 -12.82
N HIS A 121 18.15 -5.77 -13.47
CA HIS A 121 18.28 -5.82 -14.93
C HIS A 121 16.97 -5.45 -15.64
N ARG A 122 15.84 -6.00 -15.19
CA ARG A 122 14.51 -5.69 -15.76
C ARG A 122 14.14 -4.23 -15.56
N LEU A 123 14.40 -3.66 -14.38
CA LEU A 123 14.13 -2.26 -14.08
C LEU A 123 14.99 -1.32 -14.92
N ALA A 124 16.28 -1.61 -15.06
CA ALA A 124 17.17 -0.81 -15.88
C ALA A 124 16.70 -0.80 -17.35
N LYS A 125 16.30 -1.97 -17.86
CA LYS A 125 15.76 -2.12 -19.21
C LYS A 125 14.44 -1.34 -19.40
N SER A 126 13.55 -1.33 -18.41
CA SER A 126 12.27 -0.60 -18.52
C SER A 126 12.45 0.92 -18.45
N LEU A 127 13.49 1.39 -17.76
CA LEU A 127 13.83 2.82 -17.64
C LEU A 127 14.80 3.32 -18.72
N GLY A 128 15.31 2.43 -19.58
CA GLY A 128 16.26 2.79 -20.65
C GLY A 128 17.69 3.07 -20.16
N GLU A 129 18.05 2.60 -18.97
CA GLU A 129 19.39 2.74 -18.38
C GLU A 129 20.28 1.52 -18.73
N PRO A 130 21.62 1.66 -18.73
CA PRO A 130 22.54 0.58 -19.09
C PRO A 130 22.48 -0.56 -18.06
N ALA A 131 21.76 -1.63 -18.40
CA ALA A 131 21.45 -2.73 -17.48
C ALA A 131 22.70 -3.51 -17.00
N GLY A 132 23.73 -3.66 -17.85
CA GLY A 132 24.97 -4.31 -17.44
C GLY A 132 25.72 -3.53 -16.36
N GLU A 133 25.80 -2.21 -16.52
CA GLU A 133 26.42 -1.33 -15.53
C GLU A 133 25.60 -1.28 -14.23
N ALA A 134 24.28 -1.21 -14.34
CA ALA A 134 23.38 -1.22 -13.18
C ALA A 134 23.54 -2.49 -12.33
N VAL A 135 23.63 -3.67 -12.96
CA VAL A 135 23.82 -4.95 -12.25
C VAL A 135 25.21 -5.02 -11.61
N GLY A 136 26.26 -4.55 -12.30
CA GLY A 136 27.61 -4.48 -11.73
C GLY A 136 27.65 -3.58 -10.49
N GLN A 137 27.14 -2.36 -10.60
CA GLN A 137 27.05 -1.42 -9.47
C GLN A 137 26.19 -1.97 -8.33
N PHE A 138 25.13 -2.73 -8.64
CA PHE A 138 24.29 -3.36 -7.63
C PHE A 138 25.03 -4.47 -6.87
N ARG A 139 25.85 -5.28 -7.57
CA ARG A 139 26.69 -6.30 -6.94
C ARG A 139 27.73 -5.68 -6.02
N ASP A 140 28.42 -4.64 -6.48
CA ASP A 140 29.41 -3.93 -5.67
C ASP A 140 28.76 -3.32 -4.42
N TRP A 141 27.59 -2.68 -4.57
CA TRP A 141 26.84 -2.12 -3.44
C TRP A 141 26.42 -3.16 -2.41
N LYS A 142 25.97 -4.34 -2.86
CA LYS A 142 25.56 -5.44 -1.97
C LYS A 142 26.73 -6.05 -1.20
N LEU A 143 27.82 -6.38 -1.90
CA LEU A 143 28.90 -7.21 -1.36
C LEU A 143 30.03 -6.40 -0.71
N GLN A 144 30.33 -5.22 -1.27
CA GLN A 144 31.45 -4.38 -0.83
C GLN A 144 30.98 -3.17 -0.03
N GLY A 145 29.67 -2.89 0.00
CA GLY A 145 29.11 -1.73 0.68
C GLY A 145 29.46 -0.39 0.01
N THR A 146 29.99 -0.42 -1.22
CA THR A 146 30.32 0.78 -2.01
C THR A 146 29.06 1.60 -2.29
N PRO A 147 29.12 2.93 -2.25
CA PRO A 147 27.96 3.75 -2.57
C PRO A 147 27.43 3.43 -3.98
N PRO A 148 26.11 3.49 -4.20
CA PRO A 148 25.54 3.21 -5.52
C PRO A 148 26.15 4.15 -6.56
N GLY A 149 26.61 3.60 -7.68
CA GLY A 149 27.09 4.41 -8.80
C GLY A 149 25.95 5.24 -9.42
N LYS A 150 26.29 6.15 -10.34
CA LYS A 150 25.33 7.10 -10.94
C LYS A 150 24.10 6.41 -11.54
N THR A 151 24.31 5.29 -12.23
CA THR A 151 23.24 4.54 -12.90
C THR A 151 22.32 3.89 -11.87
N LEU A 152 22.88 3.22 -10.85
CA LEU A 152 22.09 2.62 -9.78
C LEU A 152 21.36 3.66 -8.92
N GLU A 153 21.97 4.82 -8.66
CA GLU A 153 21.35 5.91 -7.92
C GLU A 153 20.11 6.44 -8.65
N ARG A 154 20.16 6.59 -9.98
CA ARG A 154 18.98 6.95 -10.79
C ARG A 154 17.87 5.92 -10.66
N LEU A 155 18.20 4.62 -10.69
CA LEU A 155 17.21 3.56 -10.49
C LEU A 155 16.59 3.64 -9.08
N CYS A 156 17.39 3.93 -8.06
CA CYS A 156 16.92 4.13 -6.69
C CYS A 156 16.05 5.39 -6.51
N ILE A 157 16.30 6.44 -7.28
CA ILE A 157 15.45 7.63 -7.29
C ILE A 157 14.14 7.33 -8.03
N ALA A 158 14.23 6.70 -9.20
CA ALA A 158 13.07 6.30 -9.99
C ALA A 158 12.18 5.30 -9.22
N SER A 159 12.75 4.40 -8.42
CA SER A 159 11.97 3.46 -7.62
C SER A 159 11.07 4.17 -6.58
N ARG A 160 11.46 5.36 -6.12
CA ARG A 160 10.71 6.18 -5.17
C ARG A 160 9.61 7.03 -5.81
N THR A 161 9.61 7.20 -7.13
CA THR A 161 8.58 7.98 -7.83
C THR A 161 7.31 7.18 -8.11
N TYR A 162 7.36 5.85 -7.99
CA TYR A 162 6.17 5.00 -8.08
C TYR A 162 5.24 5.25 -6.89
N LEU A 163 4.21 6.06 -7.14
CA LEU A 163 3.21 6.37 -6.13
C LEU A 163 2.28 5.17 -5.89
N PRO A 164 2.10 4.74 -4.62
CA PRO A 164 1.26 3.61 -4.29
C PRO A 164 -0.24 3.91 -4.33
N THR A 165 -0.61 5.19 -4.17
CA THR A 165 -2.01 5.60 -4.09
C THR A 165 -2.24 6.94 -4.77
N SER A 166 -3.49 7.16 -5.22
CA SER A 166 -3.96 8.46 -5.69
C SER A 166 -4.15 9.47 -4.56
N ALA A 167 -3.85 9.13 -3.30
CA ALA A 167 -4.02 10.03 -2.16
C ALA A 167 -3.13 11.28 -2.27
N GLU A 168 -1.97 11.17 -2.93
CA GLU A 168 -1.16 12.35 -3.26
C GLU A 168 -1.88 13.27 -4.26
N CYS A 169 -2.56 12.70 -5.26
CA CYS A 169 -3.38 13.48 -6.19
C CYS A 169 -4.57 14.14 -5.49
N GLU A 170 -5.27 13.41 -4.61
CA GLU A 170 -6.41 13.93 -3.84
C GLU A 170 -6.00 15.05 -2.88
N ARG A 171 -4.81 14.94 -2.25
CA ARG A 171 -4.21 16.03 -1.48
C ARG A 171 -3.89 17.24 -2.35
N GLY A 172 -3.29 17.02 -3.53
CA GLY A 172 -3.01 18.09 -4.49
C GLY A 172 -4.29 18.83 -4.90
N PHE A 173 -5.35 18.09 -5.23
CA PHE A 173 -6.66 18.69 -5.53
C PHE A 173 -7.27 19.42 -4.33
N SER A 174 -7.13 18.89 -3.12
CA SER A 174 -7.61 19.54 -1.90
C SER A 174 -6.86 20.84 -1.61
N ALA A 175 -5.54 20.86 -1.81
CA ALA A 175 -4.73 22.05 -1.66
C ALA A 175 -5.12 23.13 -2.69
N VAL A 176 -5.29 22.74 -3.95
CA VAL A 176 -5.76 23.62 -5.02
C VAL A 176 -7.14 24.19 -4.69
N ASN A 177 -8.08 23.36 -4.22
CA ASN A 177 -9.42 23.78 -3.84
C ASN A 177 -9.42 24.80 -2.68
N ASN A 178 -8.53 24.62 -1.69
CA ASN A 178 -8.37 25.57 -0.59
C ASN A 178 -7.82 26.93 -1.05
N THR A 179 -6.87 26.96 -1.98
CA THR A 179 -6.37 28.21 -2.60
C THR A 179 -7.38 28.86 -3.55
N ASP A 180 -8.18 28.07 -4.25
CA ASP A 180 -9.19 28.57 -5.20
C ASP A 180 -10.37 29.21 -4.46
N ASN A 181 -10.78 28.63 -3.33
CA ASN A 181 -11.84 29.19 -2.47
C ASN A 181 -11.47 30.50 -1.75
N GLN A 182 -10.17 30.80 -1.58
CA GLN A 182 -9.73 32.06 -0.96
C GLN A 182 -9.63 33.24 -1.94
N SER A 183 -9.56 32.99 -3.25
CA SER A 183 -9.37 34.06 -4.26
C SER A 183 -10.51 34.22 -5.28
N ARG A 184 -11.59 33.44 -5.22
CA ARG A 184 -12.70 33.55 -6.18
C ARG A 184 -14.05 33.90 -5.56
N ASN A 185 -14.20 35.17 -5.20
CA ASN A 185 -15.37 35.90 -5.69
C ASN A 185 -14.98 36.52 -7.04
N ARG A 186 -15.74 36.17 -8.09
CA ARG A 186 -15.74 36.69 -9.47
C ARG A 186 -14.80 36.06 -10.53
N THR A 187 -15.49 35.28 -11.39
CA THR A 187 -15.46 35.30 -12.87
C THR A 187 -14.53 34.37 -13.66
N ALA A 188 -15.17 33.75 -14.66
CA ALA A 188 -14.68 32.92 -15.77
C ALA A 188 -14.07 31.55 -15.44
N THR A 189 -14.90 30.52 -15.59
CA THR A 189 -14.53 29.10 -15.72
C THR A 189 -13.66 28.88 -16.96
N ARG A 190 -12.38 29.25 -16.90
CA ARG A 190 -11.42 28.85 -17.94
C ARG A 190 -11.10 27.36 -17.71
N ARG A 191 -11.87 26.50 -18.38
CA ARG A 191 -11.73 25.03 -18.41
C ARG A 191 -10.25 24.62 -18.47
N SER A 192 -9.70 24.15 -17.36
CA SER A 192 -8.51 23.31 -17.38
C SER A 192 -8.92 21.96 -17.98
N ARG A 193 -8.69 21.77 -19.28
CA ARG A 193 -8.88 20.47 -19.94
C ARG A 193 -7.82 19.49 -19.42
N ALA A 194 -8.16 18.72 -18.40
CA ALA A 194 -7.62 17.37 -18.26
C ALA A 194 -8.54 16.45 -19.08
N LYS A 195 -8.25 16.30 -20.38
CA LYS A 195 -8.86 15.24 -21.19
C LYS A 195 -8.25 13.91 -20.72
N ALA A 196 -8.87 13.25 -19.74
CA ALA A 196 -8.70 11.82 -19.56
C ALA A 196 -9.56 11.13 -20.62
N SER A 197 -8.98 10.83 -21.79
CA SER A 197 -9.61 9.96 -22.79
C SER A 197 -9.54 8.54 -22.24
N TRP A 198 -10.62 8.09 -21.62
CA TRP A 198 -10.83 6.67 -21.33
C TRP A 198 -11.25 5.97 -22.61
N SER A 199 -10.29 5.44 -23.35
CA SER A 199 -10.56 4.40 -24.35
C SER A 199 -10.49 3.06 -23.64
N ILE A 200 -11.67 2.52 -23.33
CA ILE A 200 -11.86 1.12 -22.98
C ILE A 200 -11.57 0.32 -24.25
N LEU A 201 -10.56 -0.53 -24.23
CA LEU A 201 -10.40 -1.60 -25.22
C LEU A 201 -10.64 -2.93 -24.50
N THR A 202 -11.76 -3.54 -24.88
CA THR A 202 -11.98 -4.99 -24.96
C THR A 202 -10.79 -5.73 -25.54
#